data_AF-A0A229T1F5-F1
#
_entry.id   AF-A0A229T1F5-F1
#
_cell.length_a   1.000
_cell.length_b   1.000
_cell.length_c   1.000
_cell.angle_alpha   90.00
_cell.angle_beta   90.00
_cell.angle_gamma   90.00
#
_symmetry.space_group_name_H-M   'P 1'
#
loop_
_entity.id
_entity.type
_entity.pdbx_description
1 polymer ?
#
loop_
_entity_poly.entity_id
_entity_poly.type
_entity_poly.pdbx_seq_one_letter_code
_entity_poly.pdbx_strand_id
1 'polypeptide(L)'
;MLGDSTAVGLGDPVPGGSWRGVGPLVAAALGIPPAGYLNTAFTGARMRCVRTGQLPAALHHRPDVAVVIVGMNDTLRSDFDPLGMARDLEHVVTALQAVGATVVTMRFHDHSRVFRLPGPLRRALTARITELNDVIELVTRRHGATCLDLGSLPGAYDLAAWSVDRLHPSELGHRLLARGVTELLADAGIAVPSPVSLVCSGGVAPRTVDHVGWLVLKGIPWLWRRGRDLLPYAAAIVARSAAESWRARRVEPLELEAAPRPAEQ
;
A
#
# COMPACT_ATOMS: atom_id res chain seq x y z
N MET A 1 -4.68 -13.88 5.81
CA MET A 1 -4.26 -12.50 5.51
C MET A 1 -2.88 -12.24 6.08
N LEU A 2 -1.99 -11.68 5.29
CA LEU A 2 -0.68 -11.17 5.71
C LEU A 2 -0.53 -9.73 5.20
N GLY A 3 0.14 -8.87 5.96
CA GLY A 3 0.40 -7.51 5.49
C GLY A 3 0.47 -6.44 6.56
N ASP A 4 0.16 -5.22 6.14
CA ASP A 4 0.19 -4.02 6.96
C ASP A 4 -1.22 -3.55 7.41
N SER A 5 -1.39 -2.25 7.66
CA SER A 5 -2.64 -1.68 8.15
C SER A 5 -3.83 -1.90 7.22
N THR A 6 -3.60 -2.01 5.91
CA THR A 6 -4.68 -2.33 4.97
C THR A 6 -5.18 -3.76 5.20
N ALA A 7 -4.27 -4.72 5.39
CA ALA A 7 -4.62 -6.10 5.73
C ALA A 7 -5.21 -6.24 7.14
N VAL A 8 -4.86 -5.38 8.09
CA VAL A 8 -5.51 -5.29 9.41
C VAL A 8 -6.98 -4.87 9.28
N GLY A 9 -7.35 -4.15 8.23
CA GLY A 9 -8.70 -3.64 8.00
C GLY A 9 -8.92 -2.20 8.48
N LEU A 10 -7.84 -1.47 8.75
CA LEU A 10 -7.93 -0.10 9.24
C LEU A 10 -8.79 0.76 8.28
N GLY A 11 -9.72 1.54 8.85
CA GLY A 11 -10.67 2.36 8.08
C GLY A 11 -12.09 1.78 7.92
N ASP A 12 -12.33 0.54 8.36
CA ASP A 12 -13.67 -0.10 8.43
C ASP A 12 -14.03 -0.50 9.88
N PRO A 13 -14.37 0.47 10.75
CA PRO A 13 -14.61 0.23 12.17
C PRO A 13 -15.93 -0.49 12.39
N VAL A 14 -15.95 -1.44 13.32
CA VAL A 14 -17.15 -2.17 13.73
C VAL A 14 -17.44 -2.01 15.22
N PRO A 15 -18.68 -2.28 15.69
CA PRO A 15 -19.00 -2.28 17.11
C PRO A 15 -18.01 -3.14 17.91
N GLY A 16 -17.57 -2.64 19.08
CA GLY A 16 -16.52 -3.28 19.88
C GLY A 16 -15.11 -2.74 19.64
N GLY A 17 -14.94 -1.76 18.75
CA GLY A 17 -13.67 -1.03 18.57
C GLY A 17 -12.62 -1.76 17.73
N SER A 18 -13.01 -2.85 17.07
CA SER A 18 -12.18 -3.57 16.11
C SER A 18 -12.42 -3.06 14.68
N TRP A 19 -11.63 -3.60 13.76
CA TRP A 19 -11.71 -3.33 12.33
C TRP A 19 -12.14 -4.60 11.62
N ARG A 20 -13.08 -4.51 10.67
CA ARG A 20 -13.45 -5.65 9.82
C ARG A 20 -12.47 -5.78 8.66
N GLY A 21 -12.55 -4.88 7.68
CA GLY A 21 -11.61 -4.85 6.55
C GLY A 21 -11.80 -5.94 5.50
N VAL A 22 -10.89 -5.97 4.52
CA VAL A 22 -10.91 -6.88 3.37
C VAL A 22 -10.95 -8.37 3.76
N GLY A 23 -10.22 -8.78 4.79
CA GLY A 23 -10.03 -10.19 5.12
C GLY A 23 -11.32 -10.94 5.50
N PRO A 24 -12.10 -10.48 6.49
CA PRO A 24 -13.39 -11.07 6.81
C PRO A 24 -14.41 -11.01 5.67
N LEU A 25 -14.35 -9.97 4.82
CA LEU A 25 -15.22 -9.86 3.64
C LEU A 25 -14.90 -10.96 2.60
N VAL A 26 -13.62 -11.20 2.34
CA VAL A 26 -13.18 -12.32 1.48
C VAL A 26 -13.55 -13.67 2.10
N ALA A 27 -13.28 -13.87 3.40
CA ALA A 27 -13.61 -15.11 4.09
C ALA A 27 -15.12 -15.42 4.02
N ALA A 28 -15.97 -14.42 4.26
CA ALA A 28 -17.42 -14.58 4.14
C ALA A 28 -17.84 -14.92 2.70
N ALA A 29 -17.23 -14.29 1.70
CA ALA A 29 -17.55 -14.54 0.30
C ALA A 29 -17.18 -15.96 -0.16
N LEU A 30 -16.12 -16.52 0.42
CA LEU A 30 -15.67 -17.90 0.22
C LEU A 30 -16.43 -18.92 1.09
N GLY A 31 -17.34 -18.49 1.96
CA GLY A 31 -18.06 -19.38 2.90
C GLY A 31 -17.18 -19.93 4.03
N ILE A 32 -16.06 -19.27 4.33
CA ILE A 32 -15.10 -19.71 5.35
C ILE A 32 -15.61 -19.31 6.75
N PRO A 33 -15.75 -20.26 7.69
CA PRO A 33 -16.15 -19.95 9.06
C PRO A 33 -15.03 -19.19 9.80
N PRO A 34 -15.34 -18.47 10.89
CA PRO A 34 -14.33 -17.70 11.64
C PRO A 34 -13.08 -18.50 12.04
N ALA A 35 -13.24 -19.78 12.39
CA ALA A 35 -12.13 -20.66 12.76
C ALA A 35 -11.17 -20.99 11.59
N GLY A 36 -11.63 -20.88 10.35
CA GLY A 36 -10.80 -21.08 9.15
C GLY A 36 -10.02 -19.83 8.73
N TYR A 37 -10.30 -18.67 9.33
CA TYR A 37 -9.69 -17.40 8.97
C TYR A 37 -8.59 -17.00 9.94
N LEU A 38 -7.41 -16.68 9.40
CA LEU A 38 -6.27 -16.13 10.15
C LEU A 38 -5.81 -14.79 9.54
N ASN A 39 -5.61 -13.80 10.40
CA ASN A 39 -4.96 -12.54 10.07
C ASN A 39 -3.71 -12.33 10.93
N THR A 40 -2.54 -12.36 10.30
CA THR A 40 -1.24 -12.13 10.96
C THR A 40 -0.74 -10.69 10.78
N ALA A 41 -1.51 -9.85 10.08
CA ALA A 41 -1.12 -8.49 9.73
C ALA A 41 -1.01 -7.58 10.96
N PHE A 42 -0.16 -6.55 10.86
CA PHE A 42 -0.11 -5.49 11.86
C PHE A 42 0.26 -4.14 11.22
N THR A 43 -0.19 -3.05 11.84
CA THR A 43 0.04 -1.69 11.32
C THR A 43 1.53 -1.35 11.22
N GLY A 44 1.93 -0.87 10.04
CA GLY A 44 3.32 -0.46 9.77
C GLY A 44 4.26 -1.61 9.40
N ALA A 45 3.73 -2.82 9.19
CA ALA A 45 4.52 -3.93 8.68
C ALA A 45 5.18 -3.58 7.34
N ARG A 46 6.44 -3.99 7.19
CA ARG A 46 7.21 -3.94 5.94
C ARG A 46 7.29 -5.32 5.31
N MET A 47 7.75 -5.43 4.07
CA MET A 47 7.91 -6.72 3.37
C MET A 47 8.70 -7.74 4.22
N ARG A 48 9.79 -7.28 4.85
CA ARG A 48 10.60 -8.08 5.78
C ARG A 48 9.81 -8.59 6.98
N CYS A 49 8.91 -7.78 7.55
CA CYS A 49 8.07 -8.19 8.67
C CYS A 49 7.12 -9.32 8.28
N VAL A 50 6.60 -9.29 7.06
CA VAL A 50 5.75 -10.37 6.53
C VAL A 50 6.57 -11.66 6.45
N ARG A 51 7.76 -11.60 5.83
CA ARG A 51 8.67 -12.75 5.73
C ARG A 51 9.04 -13.34 7.09
N THR A 52 9.52 -12.52 8.02
CA THR A 52 10.15 -13.05 9.25
C THR A 52 9.17 -13.27 10.39
N GLY A 53 8.08 -12.51 10.44
CA GLY A 53 7.16 -12.52 11.57
C GLY A 53 5.80 -13.13 11.27
N GLN A 54 5.24 -12.87 10.09
CA GLN A 54 3.87 -13.27 9.76
C GLN A 54 3.80 -14.62 9.05
N LEU A 55 4.72 -14.86 8.10
CA LEU A 55 4.79 -16.06 7.30
C LEU A 55 4.86 -17.35 8.13
N PRO A 56 5.67 -17.46 9.21
CA PRO A 56 5.71 -18.69 10.00
C PRO A 56 4.35 -19.08 10.59
N ALA A 57 3.59 -18.09 11.12
CA ALA A 57 2.26 -18.33 11.66
C ALA A 57 1.26 -18.70 10.55
N ALA A 58 1.35 -18.04 9.39
CA ALA A 58 0.52 -18.39 8.24
C ALA A 58 0.80 -19.82 7.75
N LEU A 59 2.07 -20.24 7.63
CA LEU A 59 2.41 -21.60 7.22
C LEU A 59 1.93 -22.65 8.21
N HIS A 60 1.95 -22.35 9.52
CA HIS A 60 1.40 -23.25 10.54
C HIS A 60 -0.12 -23.45 10.38
N HIS A 61 -0.84 -22.41 9.92
CA HIS A 61 -2.27 -22.47 9.63
C HIS A 61 -2.63 -23.28 8.37
N ARG A 62 -1.66 -23.60 7.51
CA ARG A 62 -1.85 -24.32 6.23
C ARG A 62 -2.99 -23.74 5.36
N PRO A 63 -2.86 -22.50 4.88
CA PRO A 63 -3.92 -21.82 4.15
C PRO A 63 -4.09 -22.39 2.75
N ASP A 64 -5.33 -22.54 2.30
CA ASP A 64 -5.65 -22.75 0.88
C ASP A 64 -5.56 -21.45 0.08
N VAL A 65 -5.79 -20.31 0.74
CA VAL A 65 -5.74 -18.96 0.15
C VAL A 65 -4.93 -18.02 1.04
N ALA A 66 -3.98 -17.32 0.44
CA ALA A 66 -3.18 -16.30 1.12
C ALA A 66 -3.24 -14.96 0.38
N VAL A 67 -3.85 -13.96 1.01
CA VAL A 67 -3.85 -12.58 0.52
C VAL A 67 -2.74 -11.80 1.24
N VAL A 68 -1.81 -11.23 0.47
CA VAL A 68 -0.61 -10.52 0.95
C VAL A 68 -0.67 -9.06 0.49
N ILE A 69 -0.89 -8.14 1.44
CA ILE A 69 -1.01 -6.69 1.18
C ILE A 69 0.07 -5.93 1.96
N VAL A 70 1.18 -5.60 1.32
CA VAL A 70 2.34 -4.98 1.96
C VAL A 70 3.22 -4.26 0.93
N GLY A 71 4.09 -3.38 1.39
CA GLY A 71 5.12 -2.73 0.59
C GLY A 71 5.02 -1.21 0.62
N MET A 72 3.82 -0.67 0.86
CA MET A 72 3.63 0.78 0.92
C MET A 72 4.40 1.41 2.10
N ASN A 73 4.53 0.69 3.21
CA ASN A 73 5.33 1.15 4.34
C ASN A 73 6.84 1.22 4.03
N ASP A 74 7.35 0.40 3.10
CA ASP A 74 8.76 0.36 2.70
C ASP A 74 9.14 1.59 1.87
N THR A 75 8.28 2.02 0.92
CA THR A 75 8.53 3.22 0.10
C THR A 75 8.63 4.50 0.94
N LEU A 76 8.10 4.44 2.16
CA LEU A 76 8.05 5.52 3.12
C LEU A 76 9.14 5.37 4.19
N ARG A 77 10.30 4.80 3.84
CA ARG A 77 11.51 4.74 4.68
C ARG A 77 12.74 5.28 3.96
N SER A 78 13.73 5.76 4.72
CA SER A 78 14.99 6.19 4.11
C SER A 78 15.77 4.99 3.54
N ASP A 79 15.68 3.84 4.20
CA ASP A 79 16.31 2.55 3.85
C ASP A 79 15.54 1.73 2.79
N PHE A 80 14.78 2.42 1.91
CA PHE A 80 14.02 1.76 0.85
C PHE A 80 14.95 0.95 -0.07
N ASP A 81 14.74 -0.37 -0.10
CA ASP A 81 15.54 -1.34 -0.86
C ASP A 81 14.61 -2.23 -1.71
N PRO A 82 14.36 -1.87 -2.99
CA PRO A 82 13.48 -2.66 -3.85
C PRO A 82 14.02 -4.08 -4.11
N LEU A 83 15.34 -4.28 -4.12
CA LEU A 83 15.94 -5.61 -4.32
C LEU A 83 15.77 -6.49 -3.07
N GLY A 84 15.88 -5.92 -1.87
CA GLY A 84 15.51 -6.57 -0.62
C GLY A 84 14.04 -6.98 -0.59
N MET A 85 13.15 -6.07 -1.01
CA MET A 85 11.72 -6.34 -1.10
C MET A 85 11.40 -7.46 -2.09
N ALA A 86 12.06 -7.51 -3.25
CA ALA A 86 11.89 -8.59 -4.21
C ALA A 86 12.26 -9.95 -3.62
N ARG A 87 13.41 -10.04 -2.95
CA ARG A 87 13.85 -11.27 -2.26
C ARG A 87 12.88 -11.70 -1.16
N ASP A 88 12.34 -10.75 -0.40
CA ASP A 88 11.41 -11.04 0.67
C ASP A 88 10.03 -11.48 0.14
N LEU A 89 9.50 -10.79 -0.87
CA LEU A 89 8.23 -11.13 -1.50
C LEU A 89 8.32 -12.48 -2.21
N GLU A 90 9.40 -12.72 -2.96
CA GLU A 90 9.66 -14.02 -3.59
C GLU A 90 9.65 -15.15 -2.56
N HIS A 91 10.37 -14.99 -1.45
CA HIS A 91 10.37 -16.00 -0.38
C HIS A 91 8.97 -16.26 0.18
N VAL A 92 8.20 -15.21 0.45
CA VAL A 92 6.83 -15.32 0.97
C VAL A 92 5.93 -16.06 -0.01
N VAL A 93 5.94 -15.66 -1.29
CA VAL A 93 5.11 -16.27 -2.35
C VAL A 93 5.48 -17.74 -2.53
N THR A 94 6.75 -18.06 -2.72
CA THR A 94 7.21 -19.44 -2.93
C THR A 94 6.88 -20.33 -1.72
N ALA A 95 7.06 -19.85 -0.49
CA ALA A 95 6.77 -20.64 0.70
C ALA A 95 5.27 -20.94 0.86
N LEU A 96 4.40 -19.97 0.56
CA LEU A 96 2.94 -20.17 0.59
C LEU A 96 2.48 -21.13 -0.52
N GLN A 97 3.00 -20.99 -1.74
CA GLN A 97 2.68 -21.90 -2.83
C GLN A 97 3.19 -23.33 -2.58
N ALA A 98 4.34 -23.48 -1.91
CA ALA A 98 4.89 -24.79 -1.55
C ALA A 98 3.98 -25.60 -0.60
N VAL A 99 3.09 -24.94 0.14
CA VAL A 99 2.06 -25.60 0.95
C VAL A 99 0.69 -25.68 0.25
N GLY A 100 0.62 -25.35 -1.03
CA GLY A 100 -0.58 -25.44 -1.86
C GLY A 100 -1.48 -24.19 -1.86
N ALA A 101 -1.04 -23.09 -1.25
CA ALA A 101 -1.88 -21.89 -1.17
C ALA A 101 -1.97 -21.16 -2.51
N THR A 102 -3.17 -20.75 -2.89
CA THR A 102 -3.36 -19.72 -3.93
C THR A 102 -3.02 -18.35 -3.34
N VAL A 103 -1.99 -17.70 -3.90
CA VAL A 103 -1.48 -16.42 -3.39
C VAL A 103 -2.02 -15.26 -4.23
N VAL A 104 -2.63 -14.28 -3.55
CA VAL A 104 -3.08 -13.02 -4.14
C VAL A 104 -2.29 -11.87 -3.51
N THR A 105 -1.62 -11.07 -4.33
CA THR A 105 -0.98 -9.81 -3.92
C THR A 105 -1.53 -8.62 -4.71
N MET A 106 -0.99 -7.42 -4.50
CA MET A 106 -1.56 -6.19 -5.04
C MET A 106 -0.50 -5.21 -5.51
N ARG A 107 -0.68 -4.64 -6.71
CA ARG A 107 -0.01 -3.42 -7.18
C ARG A 107 -0.75 -2.21 -6.66
N PHE A 108 -0.01 -1.19 -6.24
CA PHE A 108 -0.57 0.00 -5.62
C PHE A 108 -0.81 1.09 -6.67
N HIS A 109 -1.93 1.79 -6.54
CA HIS A 109 -2.17 3.02 -7.29
C HIS A 109 -1.22 4.14 -6.79
N ASP A 110 -1.16 5.23 -7.53
CA ASP A 110 -0.31 6.37 -7.18
C ASP A 110 -0.89 7.16 -6.00
N HIS A 111 -0.47 6.79 -4.79
CA HIS A 111 -0.86 7.45 -3.54
C HIS A 111 -0.41 8.92 -3.49
N SER A 112 0.55 9.33 -4.33
CA SER A 112 1.00 10.72 -4.40
C SER A 112 -0.08 11.69 -4.91
N ARG A 113 -1.13 11.17 -5.57
CA ARG A 113 -2.32 11.95 -5.98
C ARG A 113 -3.23 12.26 -4.80
N VAL A 114 -3.15 11.47 -3.74
CA VAL A 114 -3.99 11.62 -2.54
C VAL A 114 -3.29 12.50 -1.51
N PHE A 115 -1.96 12.38 -1.39
CA PHE A 115 -1.18 13.25 -0.49
C PHE A 115 -0.86 14.61 -1.12
N ARG A 116 -1.20 15.70 -0.44
CA ARG A 116 -0.76 17.06 -0.80
C ARG A 116 0.72 17.27 -0.47
N LEU A 117 1.62 16.69 -1.27
CA LEU A 117 3.07 16.81 -1.09
C LEU A 117 3.67 17.91 -1.99
N PRO A 118 4.74 18.59 -1.55
CA PRO A 118 5.59 19.40 -2.41
C PRO A 118 6.07 18.60 -3.63
N GLY A 119 6.21 19.26 -4.78
CA GLY A 119 6.55 18.62 -6.07
C GLY A 119 7.72 17.62 -6.01
N PRO A 120 8.87 17.95 -5.38
CA PRO A 120 10.00 17.01 -5.26
C PRO A 120 9.66 15.75 -4.44
N LEU A 121 8.93 15.89 -3.33
CA LEU A 121 8.52 14.77 -2.49
C LEU A 121 7.46 13.91 -3.18
N ARG A 122 6.54 14.55 -3.91
CA ARG A 122 5.56 13.84 -4.75
C ARG A 122 6.28 12.95 -5.77
N ARG A 123 7.22 13.52 -6.54
CA ARG A 123 8.01 12.77 -7.55
C ARG A 123 8.78 11.61 -6.93
N ALA A 124 9.42 11.84 -5.78
CA ALA A 124 10.16 10.79 -5.08
C ALA A 124 9.24 9.65 -4.62
N LEU A 125 8.06 9.97 -4.10
CA LEU A 125 7.08 8.95 -3.70
C LEU A 125 6.54 8.17 -4.92
N THR A 126 6.19 8.86 -6.01
CA THR A 126 5.74 8.22 -7.26
C THR A 126 6.80 7.24 -7.77
N ALA A 127 8.07 7.65 -7.84
CA ALA A 127 9.16 6.78 -8.30
C ALA A 127 9.29 5.51 -7.43
N ARG A 128 9.21 5.64 -6.10
CA ARG A 128 9.28 4.49 -5.21
C ARG A 128 8.06 3.58 -5.29
N ILE A 129 6.87 4.11 -5.58
CA ILE A 129 5.66 3.30 -5.85
C ILE A 129 5.83 2.54 -7.16
N THR A 130 6.41 3.17 -8.19
CA THR A 130 6.76 2.48 -9.44
C THR A 130 7.71 1.33 -9.17
N GLU A 131 8.82 1.55 -8.46
CA GLU A 131 9.78 0.49 -8.11
C GLU A 131 9.14 -0.64 -7.29
N LEU A 132 8.24 -0.33 -6.35
CA LEU A 132 7.45 -1.33 -5.62
C LEU A 132 6.58 -2.17 -6.57
N ASN A 133 5.87 -1.52 -7.50
CA ASN A 133 5.01 -2.22 -8.45
C ASN A 133 5.81 -3.09 -9.42
N ASP A 134 6.99 -2.64 -9.84
CA ASP A 134 7.91 -3.42 -10.68
C ASP A 134 8.40 -4.69 -9.94
N VAL A 135 8.71 -4.57 -8.64
CA VAL A 135 9.05 -5.71 -7.79
C VAL A 135 7.89 -6.70 -7.70
N ILE A 136 6.66 -6.22 -7.47
CA ILE A 136 5.47 -7.08 -7.39
C ILE A 136 5.24 -7.80 -8.71
N GLU A 137 5.29 -7.07 -9.83
CA GLU A 137 5.10 -7.63 -11.17
C GLU A 137 6.17 -8.68 -11.50
N LEU A 138 7.44 -8.41 -11.17
CA LEU A 138 8.53 -9.36 -11.36
C LEU A 138 8.26 -10.69 -10.65
N VAL A 139 7.89 -10.62 -9.36
CA VAL A 139 7.65 -11.82 -8.55
C VAL A 139 6.39 -12.55 -9.00
N THR A 140 5.30 -11.84 -9.26
CA THR A 140 4.03 -12.48 -9.66
C THR A 140 4.17 -13.18 -11.01
N ARG A 141 4.83 -12.55 -11.99
CA ARG A 141 5.10 -13.18 -13.29
C ARG A 141 5.99 -14.41 -13.18
N ARG A 142 7.03 -14.36 -12.35
CA ARG A 142 7.99 -15.47 -12.19
C ARG A 142 7.38 -16.68 -11.49
N HIS A 143 6.47 -16.47 -10.54
CA HIS A 143 5.89 -17.52 -9.70
C HIS A 143 4.43 -17.85 -10.05
N GLY A 144 3.86 -17.20 -11.07
CA GLY A 144 2.46 -17.37 -11.45
C GLY A 144 1.48 -16.97 -10.34
N ALA A 145 1.89 -16.07 -9.44
CA ALA A 145 1.02 -15.61 -8.35
C ALA A 145 0.02 -14.57 -8.87
N THR A 146 -1.17 -14.57 -8.30
CA THR A 146 -2.24 -13.68 -8.73
C THR A 146 -2.03 -12.27 -8.19
N CYS A 147 -2.27 -11.26 -9.01
CA CYS A 147 -2.00 -9.86 -8.65
C CYS A 147 -3.18 -8.96 -9.00
N LEU A 148 -3.74 -8.29 -7.99
CA LEU A 148 -4.76 -7.24 -8.18
C LEU A 148 -4.08 -5.91 -8.47
N ASP A 149 -4.47 -5.23 -9.55
CA ASP A 149 -4.01 -3.86 -9.81
C ASP A 149 -4.98 -2.84 -9.20
N LEU A 150 -4.56 -2.22 -8.09
CA LEU A 150 -5.36 -1.18 -7.43
C LEU A 150 -5.48 0.10 -8.26
N GLY A 151 -4.57 0.34 -9.21
CA GLY A 151 -4.63 1.47 -10.14
C GLY A 151 -5.72 1.32 -11.20
N SER A 152 -6.11 0.09 -11.51
CA SER A 152 -7.13 -0.24 -12.51
C SER A 152 -8.49 -0.57 -11.89
N LEU A 153 -8.59 -0.66 -10.56
CA LEU A 153 -9.86 -0.92 -9.88
C LEU A 153 -10.85 0.25 -10.11
N PRO A 154 -12.06 -0.03 -10.65
CA PRO A 154 -13.10 0.99 -10.77
C PRO A 154 -13.44 1.58 -9.40
N GLY A 155 -13.41 2.92 -9.32
CA GLY A 155 -13.70 3.66 -8.08
C GLY A 155 -12.54 3.75 -7.08
N ALA A 156 -11.33 3.28 -7.41
CA ALA A 156 -10.17 3.36 -6.52
C ALA A 156 -9.79 4.81 -6.12
N TYR A 157 -10.10 5.79 -6.97
CA TYR A 157 -9.86 7.21 -6.69
C TYR A 157 -11.09 7.96 -6.17
N ASP A 158 -12.23 7.28 -6.00
CA ASP A 158 -13.44 7.90 -5.48
C ASP A 158 -13.24 8.23 -4.01
N LEU A 159 -13.50 9.49 -3.63
CA LEU A 159 -13.28 9.96 -2.26
C LEU A 159 -14.04 9.14 -1.19
N ALA A 160 -15.11 8.45 -1.58
CA ALA A 160 -15.89 7.56 -0.71
C ALA A 160 -15.21 6.21 -0.44
N ALA A 161 -14.28 5.76 -1.29
CA ALA A 161 -13.50 4.54 -1.10
C ALA A 161 -12.37 4.71 -0.06
N TRP A 162 -12.14 5.94 0.39
CA TRP A 162 -11.08 6.32 1.31
C TRP A 162 -11.62 6.66 2.70
N SER A 163 -10.93 6.20 3.73
CA SER A 163 -11.15 6.66 5.10
C SER A 163 -10.83 8.15 5.22
N VAL A 164 -11.23 8.74 6.34
CA VAL A 164 -11.02 10.16 6.65
C VAL A 164 -9.54 10.55 6.59
N ASP A 165 -8.64 9.63 6.91
CA ASP A 165 -7.19 9.86 6.84
C ASP A 165 -6.61 9.89 5.41
N ARG A 166 -7.43 9.58 4.41
CA ARG A 166 -7.05 9.52 2.99
C ARG A 166 -5.87 8.59 2.69
N LEU A 167 -5.58 7.66 3.59
CA LEU A 167 -4.50 6.69 3.45
C LEU A 167 -5.00 5.25 3.52
N HIS A 168 -6.06 5.00 4.30
CA HIS A 168 -6.64 3.69 4.40
C HIS A 168 -7.96 3.61 3.65
N PRO A 169 -8.38 2.41 3.18
CA PRO A 169 -9.69 2.23 2.57
C PRO A 169 -10.80 2.46 3.61
N SER A 170 -11.90 3.06 3.19
CA SER A 170 -13.16 3.05 3.97
C SER A 170 -13.81 1.66 3.92
N GLU A 171 -14.97 1.48 4.57
CA GLU A 171 -15.81 0.29 4.36
C GLU A 171 -16.00 -0.01 2.86
N LEU A 172 -16.34 1.00 2.05
CA LEU A 172 -16.53 0.83 0.61
C LEU A 172 -15.22 0.41 -0.06
N GLY A 173 -14.10 1.03 0.30
CA GLY A 173 -12.78 0.66 -0.22
C GLY A 173 -12.41 -0.79 0.09
N HIS A 174 -12.63 -1.25 1.32
CA HIS A 174 -12.40 -2.65 1.71
C HIS A 174 -13.30 -3.63 0.94
N ARG A 175 -14.56 -3.24 0.65
CA ARG A 175 -15.47 -4.04 -0.19
C ARG A 175 -15.02 -4.10 -1.65
N LEU A 176 -14.54 -2.99 -2.21
CA LEU A 176 -13.96 -2.97 -3.57
C LEU A 176 -12.73 -3.87 -3.67
N LEU A 177 -11.84 -3.80 -2.67
CA LEU A 177 -10.68 -4.68 -2.57
C LEU A 177 -11.10 -6.15 -2.46
N ALA A 178 -12.03 -6.45 -1.55
CA ALA A 178 -12.51 -7.82 -1.34
C ALA A 178 -13.15 -8.39 -2.60
N ARG A 179 -13.96 -7.60 -3.32
CA ARG A 179 -14.55 -8.00 -4.60
C ARG A 179 -13.48 -8.36 -5.63
N GLY A 180 -12.50 -7.47 -5.84
CA GLY A 180 -11.41 -7.72 -6.78
C GLY A 180 -10.58 -8.94 -6.42
N VAL A 181 -10.32 -9.18 -5.12
CA VAL A 181 -9.67 -10.40 -4.66
C VAL A 181 -10.51 -11.63 -4.98
N THR A 182 -11.82 -11.61 -4.70
CA THR A 182 -12.69 -12.76 -4.95
C THR A 182 -12.89 -13.06 -6.44
N GLU A 183 -12.89 -12.04 -7.29
CA GLU A 183 -12.91 -12.21 -8.76
C GLU A 183 -11.65 -12.97 -9.22
N LEU A 184 -10.48 -12.55 -8.75
CA LEU A 184 -9.21 -13.21 -9.05
C LEU A 184 -9.13 -14.65 -8.50
N LEU A 185 -9.75 -14.93 -7.36
CA LEU A 185 -9.84 -16.29 -6.82
C LEU A 185 -10.81 -17.16 -7.64
N ALA A 186 -11.93 -16.60 -8.09
CA ALA A 186 -12.87 -17.29 -8.96
C ALA A 186 -12.22 -17.66 -10.30
N ASP A 187 -11.44 -16.76 -10.89
CA ASP A 187 -10.66 -17.02 -12.11
C ASP A 187 -9.61 -18.12 -11.91
N ALA A 188 -9.09 -18.26 -10.69
CA ALA A 188 -8.20 -19.35 -10.30
C ALA A 188 -8.93 -20.67 -9.94
N GLY A 189 -10.26 -20.72 -10.12
CA GLY A 189 -11.07 -21.92 -9.90
C GLY A 189 -11.55 -22.12 -8.45
N ILE A 190 -11.40 -21.12 -7.58
CA ILE A 190 -11.89 -21.18 -6.19
C ILE A 190 -13.35 -20.72 -6.15
N ALA A 191 -14.21 -21.51 -5.51
CA ALA A 191 -15.62 -21.20 -5.39
C ALA A 191 -15.87 -19.94 -4.54
N VAL A 192 -16.68 -19.02 -5.07
CA VAL A 192 -17.16 -17.81 -4.36
C VAL A 192 -18.68 -17.90 -4.23
N PRO A 193 -19.20 -18.67 -3.25
CA PRO A 193 -20.64 -18.91 -3.12
C PRO A 193 -21.45 -17.65 -2.76
N SER A 194 -20.82 -16.61 -2.24
CA SER A 194 -21.49 -15.38 -1.81
C SER A 194 -20.72 -14.14 -2.27
N PRO A 195 -21.04 -13.56 -3.44
CA PRO A 195 -20.33 -12.39 -3.94
C PRO A 195 -20.29 -11.24 -2.94
N VAL A 196 -19.17 -10.51 -2.91
CA VAL A 196 -18.99 -9.36 -2.01
C VAL A 196 -19.98 -8.25 -2.37
N SER A 197 -20.88 -7.93 -1.44
CA SER A 197 -21.78 -6.77 -1.59
C SER A 197 -21.01 -5.46 -1.46
N LEU A 198 -21.28 -4.50 -2.35
CA LEU A 198 -20.79 -3.13 -2.23
C LEU A 198 -21.68 -2.23 -1.35
N VAL A 199 -22.85 -2.73 -0.93
CA VAL A 199 -23.71 -2.00 -0.01
C VAL A 199 -23.05 -1.98 1.36
N CYS A 200 -22.69 -0.78 1.82
CA CYS A 200 -22.17 -0.58 3.17
C CYS A 200 -23.23 -1.00 4.20
N SER A 201 -22.84 -1.83 5.16
CA SER A 201 -23.76 -2.47 6.12
C SER A 201 -23.59 -1.93 7.54
N GLY A 202 -23.05 -0.72 7.67
CA GLY A 202 -22.99 -0.01 8.94
C GLY A 202 -21.79 -0.39 9.80
N GLY A 203 -20.59 -0.09 9.33
CA GLY A 203 -19.50 0.23 10.24
C GLY A 203 -19.88 1.41 11.15
N VAL A 204 -19.25 1.51 12.32
CA VAL A 204 -19.47 2.65 13.24
C VAL A 204 -19.13 3.92 12.46
N ALA A 205 -20.12 4.82 12.26
CA ALA A 205 -19.89 6.09 11.61
C ALA A 205 -18.74 6.80 12.36
N PRO A 206 -17.57 7.00 11.73
CA PRO A 206 -16.40 7.42 12.47
C PRO A 206 -16.65 8.82 13.05
N ARG A 207 -16.79 8.97 14.37
CA ARG A 207 -17.03 10.29 14.99
C ARG A 207 -15.74 11.09 14.98
N THR A 208 -15.78 12.37 14.59
CA THR A 208 -14.59 13.23 14.44
C THR A 208 -13.69 13.27 15.68
N VAL A 209 -14.27 13.13 16.88
CA VAL A 209 -13.57 13.15 18.17
C VAL A 209 -12.79 11.88 18.48
N ASP A 210 -13.30 10.70 18.11
CA ASP A 210 -12.60 9.42 18.30
C ASP A 210 -11.35 9.33 17.40
N HIS A 211 -11.36 10.05 16.27
CA HIS A 211 -10.22 10.16 15.37
C HIS A 211 -9.11 11.07 15.86
N VAL A 212 -9.42 12.20 16.50
CA VAL A 212 -8.37 13.09 17.04
C VAL A 212 -7.61 12.35 18.14
N GLY A 213 -8.34 11.64 19.01
CA GLY A 213 -7.74 10.78 20.01
C GLY A 213 -6.81 9.71 19.41
N TRP A 214 -7.23 9.05 18.32
CA TRP A 214 -6.41 8.05 17.63
C TRP A 214 -5.20 8.64 16.88
N LEU A 215 -5.38 9.76 16.15
CA LEU A 215 -4.31 10.49 15.47
C LEU A 215 -3.25 10.97 16.48
N VAL A 216 -3.68 11.36 17.68
CA VAL A 216 -2.80 11.75 18.77
C VAL A 216 -2.13 10.53 19.41
N LEU A 217 -2.86 9.49 19.84
CA LEU A 217 -2.27 8.36 20.56
C LEU A 217 -1.42 7.43 19.69
N LYS A 218 -1.82 7.20 18.43
CA LYS A 218 -1.15 6.26 17.52
C LYS A 218 -0.41 6.97 16.40
N GLY A 219 -0.96 8.08 15.90
CA GLY A 219 -0.31 8.90 14.88
C GLY A 219 0.93 9.60 15.40
N ILE A 220 0.98 10.11 16.64
CA ILE A 220 2.19 10.78 17.17
C ILE A 220 3.37 9.81 17.36
N PRO A 221 3.24 8.64 18.01
CA PRO A 221 4.38 7.70 18.10
C PRO A 221 4.81 7.11 16.74
N TRP A 222 3.88 6.98 15.79
CA TRP A 222 4.19 6.63 14.41
C TRP A 222 4.96 7.76 13.73
N LEU A 223 4.47 8.99 13.78
CA LEU A 223 5.05 10.20 13.18
C LEU A 223 6.40 10.54 13.82
N TRP A 224 6.59 10.30 15.12
CA TRP A 224 7.84 10.51 15.85
C TRP A 224 8.93 9.53 15.42
N ARG A 225 8.62 8.22 15.40
CA ARG A 225 9.54 7.19 14.88
C ARG A 225 9.88 7.43 13.42
N ARG A 226 8.89 7.92 12.67
CA ARG A 226 9.00 8.23 11.24
C ARG A 226 9.71 9.56 10.98
N GLY A 227 9.60 10.53 11.89
CA GLY A 227 10.23 11.83 11.79
C GLY A 227 11.74 11.76 11.94
N ARG A 228 12.24 10.91 12.85
CA ARG A 228 13.68 10.68 13.00
C ARG A 228 14.36 10.11 11.75
N ASP A 229 13.64 9.38 10.92
CA ASP A 229 14.15 8.72 9.71
C ASP A 229 13.82 9.52 8.42
N LEU A 230 12.57 9.94 8.26
CA LEU A 230 12.08 10.59 7.04
C LEU A 230 12.33 12.09 6.98
N LEU A 231 12.37 12.83 8.10
CA LEU A 231 12.56 14.29 8.03
C LEU A 231 13.93 14.65 7.45
N PRO A 232 15.06 14.03 7.86
CA PRO A 232 16.36 14.32 7.26
C PRO A 232 16.38 13.98 5.76
N TYR A 233 15.79 12.85 5.37
CA TYR A 233 15.71 12.42 3.98
C TYR A 233 14.85 13.36 3.12
N ALA A 234 13.67 13.75 3.61
CA ALA A 234 12.78 14.69 2.94
C ALA A 234 13.42 16.07 2.79
N ALA A 235 14.09 16.57 3.84
CA ALA A 235 14.85 17.81 3.80
C ALA A 235 15.96 17.76 2.74
N ALA A 236 16.69 16.63 2.65
CA ALA A 236 17.73 16.44 1.63
C ALA A 236 17.17 16.43 0.19
N ILE A 237 15.97 15.88 -0.04
CA ILE A 237 15.31 15.94 -1.36
C ILE A 237 14.97 17.39 -1.72
N VAL A 238 14.35 18.12 -0.80
CA VAL A 238 13.96 19.52 -1.03
C VAL A 238 15.18 20.40 -1.26
N ALA A 239 16.23 20.23 -0.43
CA ALA A 239 17.48 20.99 -0.56
C ALA A 239 18.18 20.74 -1.90
N ARG A 240 18.28 19.48 -2.35
CA ARG A 240 18.85 19.14 -3.66
C ARG A 240 18.06 19.78 -4.81
N SER A 241 16.73 19.68 -4.78
CA SER A 241 15.88 20.30 -5.80
C SER A 241 15.96 21.83 -5.80
N ALA A 242 16.13 22.46 -4.63
CA ALA A 242 16.35 23.89 -4.53
C ALA A 242 17.72 24.31 -5.09
N ALA A 243 18.78 23.54 -4.80
CA ALA A 243 20.12 23.78 -5.34
C ALA A 243 20.17 23.61 -6.87
N GLU A 244 19.49 22.61 -7.43
CA GLU A 244 19.34 22.41 -8.87
C GLU A 244 18.60 23.59 -9.53
N SER A 245 17.47 23.99 -8.94
CA SER A 245 16.71 25.16 -9.39
C SER A 245 17.55 26.45 -9.37
N TRP A 246 18.34 26.64 -8.32
CA TRP A 246 19.22 27.80 -8.19
C TRP A 246 20.36 27.79 -9.22
N ARG A 247 20.97 26.62 -9.48
CA ARG A 247 21.99 26.46 -10.53
C ARG A 247 21.42 26.75 -11.92
N ALA A 248 20.24 26.21 -12.25
CA ALA A 248 19.60 26.44 -13.55
C ALA A 248 19.35 27.94 -13.81
N ARG A 249 18.84 28.68 -12.81
CA ARG A 249 18.66 30.15 -12.91
C ARG A 249 19.95 30.95 -13.02
N ARG A 250 21.09 30.37 -12.66
CA ARG A 250 22.40 31.04 -12.70
C ARG A 250 23.14 30.80 -14.02
N VAL A 251 22.74 29.78 -14.78
CA VAL A 251 23.29 29.48 -16.11
C VAL A 251 22.59 30.33 -17.19
N GLU A 252 21.27 30.57 -17.06
CA GLU A 252 20.50 31.42 -18.00
C GLU A 252 21.07 32.85 -18.24
N PRO A 253 21.59 33.59 -17.24
CA PRO A 253 22.09 34.95 -17.47
C PRO A 253 23.41 35.02 -18.25
N LEU A 254 24.22 33.95 -18.26
CA LEU A 254 25.54 33.94 -18.89
C LEU A 254 25.48 33.63 -20.40
N GLU A 255 24.46 32.92 -20.87
CA GLU A 255 24.30 32.62 -22.31
C GLU A 255 23.71 33.79 -23.11
N LEU A 256 22.96 34.69 -22.45
CA LEU A 256 22.44 35.92 -23.07
C LEU A 256 23.51 37.00 -23.30
N GLU A 257 24.62 36.98 -22.53
CA GLU A 257 25.73 37.93 -22.67
C GLU A 257 26.79 37.50 -23.71
N ALA A 258 26.74 36.24 -24.18
CA ALA A 258 27.67 35.69 -25.16
C ALA A 258 27.15 35.70 -26.61
N ALA A 259 25.93 36.21 -26.84
CA ALA A 259 25.41 36.37 -28.20
C ALA A 259 26.22 37.44 -28.96
N PRO A 260 26.85 37.12 -30.12
CA PRO A 260 27.60 38.10 -30.89
C PRO A 260 26.67 39.21 -31.37
N ARG A 261 27.04 40.46 -31.10
CA ARG A 261 26.34 41.64 -31.62
C ARG A 261 26.33 41.57 -33.16
N PRO A 262 25.19 41.86 -33.83
CA PRO A 262 25.16 41.91 -35.29
C PRO A 262 26.12 42.99 -35.78
N ALA A 263 26.91 42.67 -36.79
CA ALA A 263 27.77 43.65 -37.47
C ALA A 263 26.87 44.67 -38.17
N GLU A 264 27.03 45.95 -37.84
CA GLU A 264 26.41 47.08 -38.54
C GLU A 264 26.97 47.16 -39.97
N GLN A 265 26.07 47.26 -40.95
CA GLN A 265 26.33 47.72 -42.33
C GLN A 265 25.66 49.08 -42.52
#